data_AF-A0A3B8MFK6-F1
#
_entry.id   AF-A0A3B8MFK6-F1
#
_cell.length_a   1.000
_cell.length_b   1.000
_cell.length_c   1.000
_cell.angle_alpha   90.00
_cell.angle_beta   90.00
_cell.angle_gamma   90.00
#
_symmetry.space_group_name_H-M   'P 1'
#
loop_
_entity.id
_entity.type
_entity.pdbx_description
1 polymer ?
#
loop_
_entity_poly.entity_id
_entity_poly.type
_entity_poly.pdbx_seq_one_letter_code
_entity_poly.pdbx_strand_id
1 'polypeptide(L)'
;MKDSFLLWHTTSTVRADKIAEQGFLPKGEPRQEHASRAIWFFRSGFSLVDRISRHRRPEEFDGFLIALSRDALDDTWVGQAPNEFLVFQPVDPESILCRFPANQAGSREQLLQAIQSHYTEDVLDRLSAHSADDSLPWSSRTEAAGTLLYLSRDRYETDALTDRAFAEAFPLFDIDVSGEWVRRLASIDFRYYHHFLRDYYFTYGERFLARALLTAAARRIGPDRVVSICCDRADPGQNPVARYLADICPSIPDPDLTLAVMETRVMRRSKMSAESVEKVEAWLGERPHTVDHALYFIEYGQWIFHARYGETAVDWGAQLLGRSGQDHYEALERITGAVHPMMRMGAIQALGRLRDVRGIDLLEQAMDTRWKRMRERVVQALGRIPFGRAVGLVRTALNDRSGQIRKAAEQALEVS
;
A
#
# COMPACT_ATOMS: atom_id res chain seq x y z
N MET A 1 10.14 -16.28 -14.57
CA MET A 1 8.86 -16.11 -13.85
C MET A 1 8.80 -16.91 -12.56
N LYS A 2 9.49 -18.05 -12.39
CA LYS A 2 9.51 -18.76 -11.10
C LYS A 2 9.87 -17.78 -9.99
N ASP A 3 8.94 -17.58 -9.06
CA ASP A 3 8.99 -16.61 -7.97
C ASP A 3 9.47 -15.19 -8.36
N SER A 4 8.76 -14.55 -9.28
CA SER A 4 9.11 -13.22 -9.82
C SER A 4 7.96 -12.22 -9.70
N PHE A 5 8.30 -10.94 -9.51
CA PHE A 5 7.39 -9.81 -9.71
C PHE A 5 7.24 -9.50 -11.20
N LEU A 6 6.02 -9.30 -11.68
CA LEU A 6 5.70 -8.80 -13.02
C LEU A 6 5.52 -7.28 -12.97
N LEU A 7 6.54 -6.58 -13.45
CA LEU A 7 6.66 -5.14 -13.35
C LEU A 7 6.65 -4.51 -14.74
N TRP A 8 6.24 -3.24 -14.80
CA TRP A 8 6.18 -2.48 -16.04
C TRP A 8 6.99 -1.20 -15.93
N HIS A 9 7.52 -0.72 -17.04
CA HIS A 9 8.25 0.54 -17.07
C HIS A 9 7.99 1.30 -18.37
N THR A 10 8.12 2.63 -18.32
CA THR A 10 8.26 3.46 -19.52
C THR A 10 9.43 4.40 -19.40
N THR A 11 10.16 4.55 -20.50
CA THR A 11 11.30 5.46 -20.60
C THR A 11 11.37 6.06 -22.00
N SER A 12 12.12 7.14 -22.16
CA SER A 12 12.36 7.71 -23.49
C SER A 12 13.09 6.68 -24.37
N THR A 13 12.76 6.59 -25.66
CA THR A 13 13.40 5.67 -26.62
C THR A 13 14.93 5.81 -26.62
N VAL A 14 15.45 7.03 -26.46
CA VAL A 14 16.90 7.32 -26.34
C VAL A 14 17.59 6.54 -25.21
N ARG A 15 16.86 6.25 -24.12
CA ARG A 15 17.38 5.50 -22.96
C ARG A 15 17.04 4.01 -23.04
N ALA A 16 16.08 3.64 -23.87
CA ALA A 16 15.53 2.30 -23.92
C ALA A 16 16.56 1.28 -24.45
N ASP A 17 17.38 1.65 -25.44
CA ASP A 17 18.47 0.80 -25.94
C ASP A 17 19.47 0.47 -24.83
N LYS A 18 19.91 1.50 -24.09
CA LYS A 18 20.83 1.32 -22.96
C LYS A 18 20.23 0.44 -21.85
N ILE A 19 18.93 0.54 -21.60
CA ILE A 19 18.24 -0.29 -20.60
C ILE A 19 18.14 -1.74 -21.10
N ALA A 20 17.86 -1.96 -22.38
CA ALA A 20 17.81 -3.30 -22.95
C ALA A 20 19.18 -4.00 -22.91
N GLU A 21 20.27 -3.25 -23.10
CA GLU A 21 21.63 -3.80 -23.07
C GLU A 21 22.21 -3.97 -21.65
N GLN A 22 21.96 -3.01 -20.77
CA GLN A 22 22.66 -2.91 -19.47
C GLN A 22 21.74 -3.15 -18.27
N GLY A 23 20.45 -3.35 -18.51
CA GLY A 23 19.44 -3.39 -17.47
C GLY A 23 19.13 -2.01 -16.89
N PHE A 24 18.39 -2.01 -15.78
CA PHE A 24 18.05 -0.78 -15.09
C PHE A 24 19.11 -0.47 -14.05
N LEU A 25 19.72 0.70 -14.19
CA LEU A 25 20.67 1.22 -13.23
C LEU A 25 20.02 2.35 -12.43
N PRO A 26 20.09 2.32 -11.09
CA PRO A 26 19.66 3.45 -10.30
C PRO A 26 20.62 4.63 -10.57
N LYS A 27 20.11 5.76 -11.06
CA LYS A 27 20.93 6.87 -11.60
C LYS A 27 20.78 8.18 -10.84
N GLY A 28 21.93 8.83 -10.62
CA GLY A 28 22.05 10.21 -10.13
C GLY A 28 22.58 10.30 -8.70
N GLU A 29 23.02 11.51 -8.33
CA GLU A 29 23.36 11.85 -6.94
C GLU A 29 22.22 11.44 -5.99
N PRO A 30 22.55 10.86 -4.81
CA PRO A 30 21.63 10.70 -3.70
C PRO A 30 20.65 11.87 -3.60
N ARG A 31 19.35 11.64 -3.78
CA ARG A 31 18.37 12.64 -3.34
C ARG A 31 18.20 12.47 -1.84
N GLN A 32 18.97 13.27 -1.09
CA GLN A 32 18.94 13.44 0.37
C GLN A 32 19.24 12.19 1.24
N GLU A 33 18.76 10.98 0.89
CA GLU A 33 18.52 9.88 1.84
C GLU A 33 18.87 8.46 1.34
N HIS A 34 19.20 8.25 0.05
CA HIS A 34 19.54 6.94 -0.53
C HIS A 34 20.83 7.04 -1.34
N ALA A 35 21.65 5.97 -1.40
CA ALA A 35 22.90 5.96 -2.17
C ALA A 35 22.70 6.24 -3.68
N SER A 36 21.48 6.08 -4.19
CA SER A 36 21.11 6.22 -5.59
C SER A 36 19.62 6.64 -5.72
N ARG A 37 19.17 7.13 -6.89
CA ARG A 37 17.73 7.28 -7.15
C ARG A 37 17.12 5.93 -7.50
N ALA A 38 15.99 5.60 -6.87
CA ALA A 38 15.23 4.39 -7.19
C ALA A 38 14.87 4.31 -8.67
N ILE A 39 14.91 3.09 -9.19
CA ILE A 39 14.23 2.70 -10.41
C ILE A 39 12.76 2.53 -10.05
N TRP A 40 11.90 3.19 -10.81
CA TRP A 40 10.47 3.20 -10.57
C TRP A 40 9.79 2.31 -11.60
N PHE A 41 8.99 1.35 -11.14
CA PHE A 41 8.18 0.47 -11.98
C PHE A 41 6.70 0.61 -11.63
N PHE A 42 5.82 0.31 -12.60
CA PHE A 42 4.42 0.08 -12.33
C PHE A 42 4.16 -1.37 -11.94
N ARG A 43 3.19 -1.58 -11.04
CA ARG A 43 2.70 -2.91 -10.64
C ARG A 43 1.64 -3.49 -11.59
N SER A 44 1.10 -2.68 -12.52
CA SER A 44 0.03 -3.14 -13.40
C SER A 44 0.11 -2.53 -14.81
N GLY A 45 -0.34 -3.31 -15.79
CA GLY A 45 -0.52 -2.85 -17.18
C GLY A 45 -1.54 -1.71 -17.28
N PHE A 46 -2.51 -1.63 -16.37
CA PHE A 46 -3.43 -0.49 -16.30
C PHE A 46 -2.68 0.81 -16.00
N SER A 47 -1.82 0.83 -14.97
CA SER A 47 -1.08 2.03 -14.58
C SER A 47 -0.11 2.47 -15.67
N LEU A 48 0.46 1.51 -16.38
CA LEU A 48 1.26 1.73 -17.59
C LEU A 48 0.43 2.43 -18.68
N VAL A 49 -0.70 1.86 -19.07
CA VAL A 49 -1.60 2.41 -20.11
C VAL A 49 -2.15 3.77 -19.71
N ASP A 50 -2.52 3.96 -18.45
CA ASP A 50 -2.98 5.24 -17.90
C ASP A 50 -1.89 6.32 -17.98
N ARG A 51 -0.62 5.95 -17.79
CA ARG A 51 0.51 6.86 -18.01
C ARG A 51 0.68 7.20 -19.49
N ILE A 52 0.70 6.19 -20.34
CA ILE A 52 0.94 6.33 -21.79
C ILE A 52 -0.16 7.20 -22.43
N SER A 53 -1.43 6.90 -22.14
CA SER A 53 -2.59 7.62 -22.69
C SER A 53 -2.66 9.09 -22.31
N ARG A 54 -2.02 9.49 -21.19
CA ARG A 54 -1.90 10.90 -20.78
C ARG A 54 -0.65 11.60 -21.31
N HIS A 55 0.26 10.88 -21.97
CA HIS A 55 1.48 11.45 -22.51
C HIS A 55 1.19 12.20 -23.82
N ARG A 56 1.75 13.40 -24.00
CA ARG A 56 1.53 14.20 -25.23
C ARG A 56 2.20 13.62 -26.47
N ARG A 57 3.30 12.89 -26.26
CA ARG A 57 4.16 12.30 -27.30
C ARG A 57 4.57 10.89 -26.90
N PRO A 58 3.66 9.91 -26.93
CA PRO A 58 3.98 8.54 -26.55
C PRO A 58 4.97 7.86 -27.53
N GLU A 59 5.12 8.37 -28.75
CA GLU A 59 6.06 7.89 -29.76
C GLU A 59 7.54 8.11 -29.42
N GLU A 60 7.84 9.00 -28.46
CA GLU A 60 9.20 9.24 -27.97
C GLU A 60 9.60 8.28 -26.84
N PHE A 61 8.76 7.29 -26.52
CA PHE A 61 8.90 6.40 -25.37
C PHE A 61 8.72 4.94 -25.76
N ASP A 62 9.38 4.08 -24.98
CA ASP A 62 9.23 2.63 -25.03
C ASP A 62 8.68 2.12 -23.70
N GLY A 63 7.87 1.08 -23.79
CA GLY A 63 7.36 0.29 -22.68
C GLY A 63 8.16 -1.00 -22.49
N PHE A 64 8.22 -1.47 -21.25
CA PHE A 64 8.86 -2.73 -20.87
C PHE A 64 7.93 -3.56 -19.99
N LEU A 65 7.95 -4.88 -20.20
CA LEU A 65 7.47 -5.89 -19.26
C LEU A 65 8.69 -6.61 -18.66
N ILE A 66 8.75 -6.69 -17.34
CA ILE A 66 9.88 -7.20 -16.56
C ILE A 66 9.36 -8.32 -15.64
N ALA A 67 10.08 -9.43 -15.56
CA ALA A 67 9.90 -10.45 -14.54
C ALA A 67 11.12 -10.44 -13.58
N LEU A 68 11.00 -9.67 -12.50
CA LEU A 68 12.07 -9.49 -11.52
C LEU A 68 11.99 -10.59 -10.45
N SER A 69 12.97 -11.49 -10.41
CA SER A 69 13.05 -12.54 -9.39
C SER A 69 13.13 -11.93 -7.98
N ARG A 70 12.41 -12.54 -7.02
CA ARG A 70 12.51 -12.16 -5.60
C ARG A 70 13.90 -12.41 -5.04
N ASP A 71 14.56 -13.49 -5.45
CA ASP A 71 15.94 -13.81 -5.03
C ASP A 71 16.97 -12.80 -5.56
N ALA A 72 16.62 -12.08 -6.63
CA ALA A 72 17.47 -11.04 -7.17
C ALA A 72 17.38 -9.73 -6.37
N LEU A 73 16.43 -9.60 -5.44
CA LEU A 73 16.20 -8.38 -4.65
C LEU A 73 16.83 -8.48 -3.26
N ASP A 74 17.54 -7.42 -2.85
CA ASP A 74 17.98 -7.21 -1.47
C ASP A 74 16.86 -6.60 -0.59
N ASP A 75 17.18 -6.10 0.60
CA ASP A 75 16.19 -5.51 1.51
C ASP A 75 15.85 -4.03 1.19
N THR A 76 16.33 -3.50 0.06
CA THR A 76 16.25 -2.05 -0.23
C THR A 76 15.10 -1.66 -1.14
N TRP A 77 14.28 -2.60 -1.65
CA TRP A 77 13.13 -2.30 -2.52
C TRP A 77 11.84 -1.95 -1.74
N VAL A 78 10.87 -1.36 -2.45
CA VAL A 78 9.54 -1.02 -1.92
C VAL A 78 8.47 -1.41 -2.94
N GLY A 79 7.64 -2.42 -2.65
CA GLY A 79 6.69 -2.96 -3.63
C GLY A 79 5.23 -3.03 -3.19
N GLN A 80 4.87 -2.39 -2.10
CA GLN A 80 3.52 -2.50 -1.51
C GLN A 80 2.63 -1.29 -1.79
N ALA A 81 3.09 -0.40 -2.66
CA ALA A 81 2.24 0.63 -3.21
C ALA A 81 1.36 0.03 -4.32
N PRO A 82 0.05 0.38 -4.42
CA PRO A 82 -0.87 -0.22 -5.39
C PRO A 82 -0.45 -0.15 -6.85
N ASN A 83 0.34 0.86 -7.20
CA ASN A 83 0.70 1.14 -8.57
C ASN A 83 2.20 1.25 -8.79
N GLU A 84 3.01 1.17 -7.73
CA GLU A 84 4.44 1.53 -7.79
C GLU A 84 5.30 0.44 -7.14
N PHE A 85 6.44 0.17 -7.76
CA PHE A 85 7.47 -0.71 -7.23
C PHE A 85 8.82 -0.01 -7.41
N LEU A 86 9.52 0.23 -6.31
CA LEU A 86 10.78 0.97 -6.27
C LEU A 86 11.92 0.00 -6.01
N VAL A 87 12.97 0.06 -6.83
CA VAL A 87 14.18 -0.74 -6.66
C VAL A 87 15.38 0.19 -6.55
N PHE A 88 16.22 0.00 -5.53
CA PHE A 88 17.35 0.89 -5.25
C PHE A 88 18.71 0.27 -5.63
N GLN A 89 18.68 -0.95 -6.14
CA GLN A 89 19.79 -1.72 -6.69
C GLN A 89 19.68 -1.83 -8.22
N PRO A 90 20.77 -2.22 -8.92
CA PRO A 90 20.69 -2.61 -10.33
C PRO A 90 19.67 -3.74 -10.57
N VAL A 91 18.98 -3.68 -11.71
CA VAL A 91 18.12 -4.77 -12.21
C VAL A 91 18.72 -5.27 -13.52
N ASP A 92 18.97 -6.57 -13.57
CA ASP A 92 19.63 -7.24 -14.70
C ASP A 92 18.79 -7.17 -16.00
N PRO A 93 19.41 -6.94 -17.17
CA PRO A 93 18.70 -6.99 -18.45
C PRO A 93 17.97 -8.32 -18.71
N GLU A 94 18.44 -9.45 -18.16
CA GLU A 94 17.78 -10.77 -18.28
C GLU A 94 16.38 -10.80 -17.64
N SER A 95 16.07 -9.85 -16.74
CA SER A 95 14.72 -9.72 -16.17
C SER A 95 13.72 -9.13 -17.17
N ILE A 96 14.17 -8.54 -18.28
CA ILE A 96 13.30 -7.92 -19.28
C ILE A 96 12.68 -9.01 -20.15
N LEU A 97 11.36 -9.16 -20.04
CA LEU A 97 10.62 -10.10 -20.87
C LEU A 97 10.36 -9.51 -22.26
N CYS A 98 9.89 -8.26 -22.31
CA CYS A 98 9.46 -7.65 -23.56
C CYS A 98 9.70 -6.14 -23.55
N ARG A 99 10.03 -5.59 -24.72
CA ARG A 99 10.14 -4.16 -25.01
C ARG A 99 9.25 -3.84 -26.21
N PHE A 100 8.47 -2.77 -26.14
CA PHE A 100 7.57 -2.36 -27.20
C PHE A 100 7.45 -0.83 -27.30
N PRO A 101 7.15 -0.25 -28.48
CA PRO A 101 6.89 1.18 -28.61
C PRO A 101 5.67 1.62 -27.79
N ALA A 102 5.80 2.67 -26.97
CA ALA A 102 4.73 3.03 -26.04
C ALA A 102 3.47 3.55 -26.76
N ASN A 103 3.61 4.16 -27.94
CA ASN A 103 2.47 4.58 -28.77
C ASN A 103 1.59 3.43 -29.29
N GLN A 104 2.07 2.18 -29.20
CA GLN A 104 1.28 0.98 -29.52
C GLN A 104 0.57 0.38 -28.30
N ALA A 105 0.62 1.04 -27.13
CA ALA A 105 0.07 0.55 -25.87
C ALA A 105 -0.82 1.60 -25.17
N GLY A 106 -1.62 2.34 -25.94
CA GLY A 106 -2.53 3.39 -25.44
C GLY A 106 -3.85 2.86 -24.86
N SER A 107 -4.16 1.58 -25.06
CA SER A 107 -5.30 0.86 -24.49
C SER A 107 -4.88 -0.54 -24.03
N ARG A 108 -5.78 -1.25 -23.34
CA ARG A 108 -5.58 -2.65 -22.94
C ARG A 108 -5.34 -3.56 -24.15
N GLU A 109 -6.20 -3.46 -25.17
CA GLU A 109 -6.15 -4.29 -26.37
C GLU A 109 -4.86 -4.02 -27.17
N GLN A 110 -4.51 -2.74 -27.26
CA GLN A 110 -3.26 -2.28 -27.88
C GLN A 110 -2.03 -2.82 -27.12
N LEU A 111 -2.03 -2.74 -25.78
CA LEU A 111 -0.95 -3.29 -24.96
C LEU A 111 -0.78 -4.81 -25.19
N LEU A 112 -1.87 -5.58 -25.20
CA LEU A 112 -1.81 -7.03 -25.46
C LEU A 112 -1.20 -7.30 -26.84
N GLN A 113 -1.67 -6.60 -27.87
CA GLN A 113 -1.14 -6.75 -29.23
C GLN A 113 0.34 -6.37 -29.32
N ALA A 114 0.75 -5.29 -28.66
CA ALA A 114 2.15 -4.86 -28.60
C ALA A 114 3.01 -5.94 -27.91
N ILE A 115 2.58 -6.48 -26.78
CA ILE A 115 3.30 -7.57 -26.09
C ILE A 115 3.41 -8.79 -27.00
N GLN A 116 2.31 -9.25 -27.60
CA GLN A 116 2.32 -10.44 -28.47
C GLN A 116 3.18 -10.25 -29.73
N SER A 117 3.32 -9.01 -30.22
CA SER A 117 4.15 -8.72 -31.39
C SER A 117 5.65 -8.68 -31.06
N HIS A 118 5.99 -8.41 -29.79
CA HIS A 118 7.37 -8.18 -29.34
C HIS A 118 7.88 -9.21 -28.32
N TYR A 119 7.00 -10.09 -27.84
CA TYR A 119 7.32 -11.21 -26.97
C TYR A 119 7.01 -12.51 -27.71
N THR A 120 8.03 -13.32 -27.92
CA THR A 120 7.97 -14.49 -28.80
C THR A 120 7.15 -15.65 -28.23
N GLU A 121 6.98 -15.70 -26.91
CA GLU A 121 6.18 -16.71 -26.23
C GLU A 121 4.76 -16.19 -26.00
N ASP A 122 3.76 -17.09 -26.05
CA ASP A 122 2.37 -16.71 -25.77
C ASP A 122 2.22 -16.28 -24.31
N VAL A 123 2.12 -14.96 -24.11
CA VAL A 123 2.03 -14.37 -22.78
C VAL A 123 0.77 -14.82 -22.04
N LEU A 124 -0.35 -15.07 -22.73
CA LEU A 124 -1.60 -15.46 -22.09
C LEU A 124 -1.51 -16.89 -21.57
N ASP A 125 -1.00 -17.81 -22.40
CA ASP A 125 -0.81 -19.21 -22.00
C ASP A 125 0.21 -19.33 -20.86
N ARG A 126 1.28 -18.53 -20.89
CA ARG A 126 2.27 -18.50 -19.81
C ARG A 126 1.71 -17.97 -18.51
N LEU A 127 0.96 -16.87 -18.55
CA LEU A 127 0.34 -16.31 -17.35
C LEU A 127 -0.68 -17.30 -16.78
N SER A 128 -1.50 -17.91 -17.63
CA SER A 128 -2.44 -18.96 -17.23
C SER A 128 -1.73 -20.14 -16.54
N ALA A 129 -0.70 -20.70 -17.18
CA ALA A 129 0.08 -21.80 -16.61
C ALA A 129 0.76 -21.39 -15.28
N HIS A 130 1.31 -20.19 -15.19
CA HIS A 130 1.96 -19.69 -13.98
C HIS A 130 0.99 -19.48 -12.83
N SER A 131 -0.20 -18.93 -13.11
CA SER A 131 -1.25 -18.76 -12.10
C SER A 131 -1.80 -20.09 -11.60
N ALA A 132 -1.73 -21.15 -12.40
CA ALA A 132 -2.23 -22.48 -12.05
C ALA A 132 -1.19 -23.40 -11.37
N ASP A 133 0.09 -23.00 -11.30
CA ASP A 133 1.19 -23.83 -10.81
C ASP A 133 1.28 -23.83 -9.27
N ASP A 134 0.63 -24.81 -8.64
CA ASP A 134 0.55 -24.97 -7.18
C ASP A 134 1.90 -25.15 -6.47
N SER A 135 3.01 -25.34 -7.21
CA SER A 135 4.36 -25.36 -6.65
C SER A 135 4.92 -23.97 -6.33
N LEU A 136 4.28 -22.90 -6.81
CA LEU A 136 4.73 -21.53 -6.66
C LEU A 136 4.09 -20.83 -5.44
N PRO A 137 4.80 -19.89 -4.79
CA PRO A 137 4.22 -19.06 -3.75
C PRO A 137 2.96 -18.35 -4.24
N TRP A 138 1.96 -18.24 -3.35
CA TRP A 138 0.68 -17.59 -3.65
C TRP A 138 0.85 -16.18 -4.23
N SER A 139 1.78 -15.39 -3.70
CA SER A 139 2.05 -14.03 -4.18
C SER A 139 2.49 -13.98 -5.64
N SER A 140 3.18 -15.02 -6.11
CA SER A 140 3.76 -15.08 -7.46
C SER A 140 2.73 -15.57 -8.47
N ARG A 141 1.89 -16.54 -8.07
CA ARG A 141 0.73 -16.98 -8.86
C ARG A 141 -0.29 -15.86 -9.06
N THR A 142 -0.59 -15.13 -7.98
CA THR A 142 -1.60 -14.07 -7.99
C THR A 142 -1.15 -12.88 -8.84
N GLU A 143 0.13 -12.52 -8.82
CA GLU A 143 0.65 -11.44 -9.69
C GLU A 143 0.51 -11.75 -11.19
N ALA A 144 0.77 -13.00 -11.60
CA ALA A 144 0.45 -13.46 -12.96
C ALA A 144 -1.06 -13.43 -13.23
N ALA A 145 -1.88 -13.80 -12.24
CA ALA A 145 -3.32 -13.85 -12.39
C ALA A 145 -3.91 -12.44 -12.59
N GLY A 146 -3.41 -11.44 -11.86
CA GLY A 146 -3.80 -10.05 -12.02
C GLY A 146 -3.40 -9.46 -13.38
N THR A 147 -2.22 -9.83 -13.87
CA THR A 147 -1.76 -9.49 -15.22
C THR A 147 -2.66 -10.12 -16.28
N LEU A 148 -2.99 -11.41 -16.13
CA LEU A 148 -3.88 -12.14 -17.02
C LEU A 148 -5.29 -11.52 -17.04
N LEU A 149 -5.86 -11.22 -15.87
CA LEU A 149 -7.16 -10.57 -15.75
C LEU A 149 -7.21 -9.24 -16.49
N TYR A 150 -6.13 -8.45 -16.41
CA TYR A 150 -6.07 -7.18 -17.14
C TYR A 150 -5.99 -7.40 -18.65
N LEU A 151 -5.14 -8.31 -19.13
CA LEU A 151 -4.89 -8.50 -20.55
C LEU A 151 -6.00 -9.30 -21.26
N SER A 152 -6.48 -10.38 -20.66
CA SER A 152 -7.52 -11.27 -21.21
C SER A 152 -8.42 -11.80 -20.11
N ARG A 153 -9.57 -11.15 -19.96
CA ARG A 153 -10.58 -11.53 -18.97
C ARG A 153 -11.17 -12.90 -19.24
N ASP A 154 -11.51 -13.19 -20.49
CA ASP A 154 -12.17 -14.46 -20.84
C ASP A 154 -11.28 -15.65 -20.48
N ARG A 155 -9.96 -15.54 -20.71
CA ARG A 155 -8.97 -16.55 -20.28
C ARG A 155 -8.92 -16.69 -18.75
N TYR A 156 -8.84 -15.57 -18.03
CA TYR A 156 -8.83 -15.59 -16.57
C TYR A 156 -10.09 -16.24 -15.97
N GLU A 157 -11.26 -16.02 -16.58
CA GLU A 157 -12.54 -16.54 -16.09
C GLU A 157 -12.80 -18.00 -16.50
N THR A 158 -12.24 -18.47 -17.61
CA THR A 158 -12.30 -19.89 -18.00
C THR A 158 -11.37 -20.77 -17.19
N ASP A 159 -10.25 -20.23 -16.74
CA ASP A 159 -9.32 -20.93 -15.89
C ASP A 159 -9.88 -20.89 -14.46
N ALA A 160 -9.91 -22.02 -13.73
CA ALA A 160 -10.40 -22.12 -12.34
C ALA A 160 -9.64 -21.22 -11.32
N LEU A 161 -8.81 -20.30 -11.81
CA LEU A 161 -8.02 -19.30 -11.12
C LEU A 161 -8.87 -18.33 -10.31
N THR A 162 -10.10 -18.01 -10.73
CA THR A 162 -10.98 -17.14 -9.90
C THR A 162 -11.33 -17.86 -8.60
N ASP A 163 -11.95 -19.03 -8.70
CA ASP A 163 -12.36 -19.85 -7.56
C ASP A 163 -11.16 -20.24 -6.69
N ARG A 164 -10.03 -20.57 -7.32
CA ARG A 164 -8.78 -20.92 -6.64
C ARG A 164 -8.10 -19.74 -5.96
N ALA A 165 -8.00 -18.58 -6.63
CA ALA A 165 -7.45 -17.38 -6.01
C ALA A 165 -8.25 -17.03 -4.75
N PHE A 166 -9.58 -17.03 -4.83
CA PHE A 166 -10.42 -16.86 -3.67
C PHE A 166 -10.14 -17.93 -2.60
N ALA A 167 -10.21 -19.21 -2.93
CA ALA A 167 -9.95 -20.29 -1.97
C ALA A 167 -8.60 -20.16 -1.24
N GLU A 168 -7.55 -19.75 -1.95
CA GLU A 168 -6.20 -19.62 -1.41
C GLU A 168 -5.91 -18.28 -0.72
N ALA A 169 -6.78 -17.27 -0.92
CA ALA A 169 -6.73 -16.05 -0.13
C ALA A 169 -7.29 -16.23 1.28
N PHE A 170 -8.18 -17.20 1.47
CA PHE A 170 -8.91 -17.42 2.71
C PHE A 170 -8.42 -18.54 3.65
N PRO A 171 -7.23 -19.16 3.52
CA PRO A 171 -6.88 -20.34 4.31
C PRO A 171 -6.59 -20.02 5.79
N LEU A 172 -6.73 -18.76 6.23
CA LEU A 172 -6.74 -18.43 7.65
C LEU A 172 -8.12 -18.68 8.29
N PHE A 173 -9.16 -18.93 7.50
CA PHE A 173 -10.54 -19.00 7.96
C PHE A 173 -11.20 -20.23 7.38
N ASP A 174 -11.83 -21.03 8.24
CA ASP A 174 -12.53 -22.28 7.92
C ASP A 174 -13.86 -21.96 7.20
N ILE A 175 -13.76 -21.20 6.10
CA ILE A 175 -14.87 -20.70 5.30
C ILE A 175 -15.00 -21.61 4.09
N ASP A 176 -16.19 -22.21 3.91
CA ASP A 176 -16.52 -22.98 2.71
C ASP A 176 -16.59 -22.06 1.49
N VAL A 177 -15.48 -22.01 0.76
CA VAL A 177 -15.28 -21.25 -0.48
C VAL A 177 -15.87 -21.96 -1.71
N SER A 178 -16.56 -23.09 -1.54
CA SER A 178 -17.09 -23.83 -2.67
C SER A 178 -18.22 -23.09 -3.40
N GLY A 179 -18.12 -23.10 -4.74
CA GLY A 179 -19.17 -22.94 -5.74
C GLY A 179 -20.11 -21.74 -5.62
N GLU A 180 -20.95 -21.66 -4.59
CA GLU A 180 -21.98 -20.62 -4.47
C GLU A 180 -21.39 -19.26 -4.01
N TRP A 181 -20.39 -19.28 -3.14
CA TRP A 181 -19.76 -18.08 -2.59
C TRP A 181 -18.96 -17.28 -3.62
N VAL A 182 -18.10 -17.95 -4.40
CA VAL A 182 -17.29 -17.28 -5.43
C VAL A 182 -18.17 -16.77 -6.58
N ARG A 183 -19.21 -17.53 -6.95
CA ARG A 183 -20.20 -17.08 -7.96
C ARG A 183 -20.94 -15.82 -7.49
N ARG A 184 -21.25 -15.68 -6.21
CA ARG A 184 -21.85 -14.45 -5.63
C ARG A 184 -20.88 -13.27 -5.70
N LEU A 185 -19.59 -13.45 -5.37
CA LEU A 185 -18.53 -12.45 -5.51
C LEU A 185 -18.34 -11.94 -6.94
N ALA A 186 -18.26 -12.87 -7.90
CA ALA A 186 -18.15 -12.56 -9.33
C ALA A 186 -19.38 -11.81 -9.88
N SER A 187 -20.55 -11.99 -9.26
CA SER A 187 -21.82 -11.37 -9.66
C SER A 187 -22.01 -9.93 -9.13
N ILE A 188 -21.20 -9.48 -8.16
CA ILE A 188 -21.34 -8.15 -7.56
C ILE A 188 -20.60 -7.13 -8.41
N ASP A 189 -21.34 -6.61 -9.40
CA ASP A 189 -21.08 -5.39 -10.16
C ASP A 189 -19.59 -5.11 -10.41
N PHE A 190 -19.06 -5.81 -11.42
CA PHE A 190 -17.91 -5.57 -12.32
C PHE A 190 -16.82 -4.55 -11.94
N ARG A 191 -17.17 -3.35 -11.44
CA ARG A 191 -16.18 -2.35 -10.99
C ARG A 191 -15.67 -2.61 -9.57
N TYR A 192 -16.38 -3.41 -8.78
CA TYR A 192 -15.92 -3.87 -7.47
C TYR A 192 -14.78 -4.88 -7.62
N TYR A 193 -15.01 -5.89 -8.45
CA TYR A 193 -14.06 -6.95 -8.81
C TYR A 193 -12.70 -6.41 -9.31
N HIS A 194 -12.72 -5.48 -10.28
CA HIS A 194 -11.50 -4.90 -10.83
C HIS A 194 -10.75 -4.02 -9.82
N HIS A 195 -11.44 -3.25 -8.96
CA HIS A 195 -10.77 -2.43 -7.94
C HIS A 195 -10.21 -3.27 -6.79
N PHE A 196 -10.98 -4.29 -6.36
CA PHE A 196 -10.65 -5.24 -5.31
C PHE A 196 -9.39 -6.05 -5.65
N LEU A 197 -9.35 -6.65 -6.85
CA LEU A 197 -8.22 -7.43 -7.30
C LEU A 197 -7.01 -6.52 -7.63
N ARG A 198 -7.23 -5.43 -8.38
CA ARG A 198 -6.15 -4.52 -8.83
C ARG A 198 -5.42 -3.80 -7.69
N ASP A 199 -6.15 -3.20 -6.74
CA ASP A 199 -5.55 -2.24 -5.81
C ASP A 199 -5.22 -2.83 -4.43
N TYR A 200 -5.70 -4.04 -4.11
CA TYR A 200 -5.55 -4.60 -2.77
C TYR A 200 -4.99 -6.02 -2.76
N TYR A 201 -5.61 -6.92 -3.53
CA TYR A 201 -5.27 -8.33 -3.49
C TYR A 201 -3.86 -8.62 -4.03
N PHE A 202 -3.51 -8.05 -5.19
CA PHE A 202 -2.18 -8.20 -5.79
C PHE A 202 -1.15 -7.23 -5.24
N THR A 203 -1.58 -6.14 -4.59
CA THR A 203 -0.70 -5.07 -4.14
C THR A 203 0.05 -5.41 -2.85
N TYR A 204 -0.68 -5.90 -1.85
CA TYR A 204 -0.12 -6.03 -0.50
C TYR A 204 0.43 -7.43 -0.21
N GLY A 205 0.19 -8.41 -1.08
CA GLY A 205 0.71 -9.77 -0.90
C GLY A 205 0.17 -10.46 0.35
N GLU A 206 -0.85 -9.90 1.01
CA GLU A 206 -1.36 -10.32 2.31
C GLU A 206 -2.90 -10.44 2.30
N ARG A 207 -3.38 -11.38 3.11
CA ARG A 207 -4.76 -11.91 3.13
C ARG A 207 -5.77 -11.01 3.87
N PHE A 208 -5.96 -9.78 3.40
CA PHE A 208 -6.89 -8.83 4.04
C PHE A 208 -8.14 -8.55 3.20
N LEU A 209 -9.00 -9.56 3.12
CA LEU A 209 -10.27 -9.53 2.38
C LEU A 209 -11.11 -8.31 2.75
N ALA A 210 -11.27 -8.08 4.04
CA ALA A 210 -12.18 -7.07 4.55
C ALA A 210 -11.79 -5.68 4.07
N ARG A 211 -10.49 -5.36 4.04
CA ARG A 211 -9.99 -4.04 3.62
C ARG A 211 -10.41 -3.72 2.19
N ALA A 212 -10.20 -4.69 1.31
CA ALA A 212 -10.56 -4.59 -0.09
C ALA A 212 -12.08 -4.52 -0.27
N LEU A 213 -12.83 -5.33 0.49
CA LEU A 213 -14.29 -5.35 0.41
C LEU A 213 -14.92 -4.03 0.84
N LEU A 214 -14.53 -3.52 2.03
CA LEU A 214 -15.09 -2.31 2.62
C LEU A 214 -14.70 -1.07 1.80
N THR A 215 -13.46 -1.01 1.30
CA THR A 215 -13.01 0.09 0.44
C THR A 215 -13.84 0.21 -0.82
N ALA A 216 -14.08 -0.92 -1.50
CA ALA A 216 -14.84 -0.94 -2.74
C ALA A 216 -16.34 -0.71 -2.47
N ALA A 217 -16.88 -1.21 -1.36
CA ALA A 217 -18.28 -0.99 -0.99
C ALA A 217 -18.53 0.48 -0.61
N ALA A 218 -17.63 1.10 0.15
CA ALA A 218 -17.74 2.50 0.55
C ALA A 218 -17.78 3.45 -0.66
N ARG A 219 -17.23 3.07 -1.81
CA ARG A 219 -17.35 3.84 -3.07
C ARG A 219 -18.73 3.73 -3.71
N ARG A 220 -19.45 2.64 -3.48
CA ARG A 220 -20.75 2.34 -4.13
C ARG A 220 -21.93 2.77 -3.27
N ILE A 221 -21.89 2.45 -1.98
CA ILE A 221 -23.01 2.70 -1.05
C ILE A 221 -22.68 3.77 0.00
N GLY A 222 -21.48 4.33 -0.04
CA GLY A 222 -21.02 5.33 0.92
C GLY A 222 -20.43 4.71 2.19
N PRO A 223 -19.49 5.40 2.87
CA PRO A 223 -18.85 4.88 4.07
C PRO A 223 -19.82 4.75 5.26
N ASP A 224 -20.81 5.64 5.37
CA ASP A 224 -21.83 5.56 6.43
C ASP A 224 -22.64 4.26 6.34
N ARG A 225 -23.02 3.88 5.12
CA ARG A 225 -23.76 2.63 4.91
C ARG A 225 -22.91 1.41 5.23
N VAL A 226 -21.63 1.43 4.84
CA VAL A 226 -20.67 0.37 5.21
C VAL A 226 -20.56 0.23 6.73
N VAL A 227 -20.39 1.35 7.45
CA VAL A 227 -20.33 1.34 8.93
C VAL A 227 -21.62 0.78 9.53
N SER A 228 -22.80 1.21 9.06
CA SER A 228 -24.06 0.69 9.60
C SER A 228 -24.22 -0.82 9.43
N ILE A 229 -23.65 -1.39 8.37
CA ILE A 229 -23.72 -2.84 8.12
C ILE A 229 -22.67 -3.59 8.95
N CYS A 230 -21.43 -3.10 8.97
CA CYS A 230 -20.31 -3.81 9.61
C CYS A 230 -20.33 -3.66 11.15
N CYS A 231 -20.68 -2.48 11.65
CA CYS A 231 -20.66 -2.16 13.07
C CYS A 231 -22.03 -2.39 13.74
N ASP A 232 -23.12 -1.97 13.09
CA ASP A 232 -24.46 -2.01 13.69
C ASP A 232 -25.29 -3.24 13.24
N ARG A 233 -24.81 -4.01 12.26
CA ARG A 233 -25.58 -5.10 11.59
C ARG A 233 -26.95 -4.62 11.08
N ALA A 234 -27.02 -3.38 10.59
CA ALA A 234 -28.26 -2.79 10.09
C ALA A 234 -28.82 -3.58 8.90
N ASP A 235 -30.15 -3.58 8.76
CA ASP A 235 -30.83 -4.21 7.62
C ASP A 235 -30.26 -3.66 6.30
N PRO A 236 -29.71 -4.52 5.42
CA PRO A 236 -29.13 -4.10 4.15
C PRO A 236 -30.18 -3.58 3.14
N GLY A 237 -31.46 -3.89 3.33
CA GLY A 237 -32.52 -3.55 2.39
C GLY A 237 -32.35 -4.25 1.04
N GLN A 238 -32.70 -3.57 -0.07
CA GLN A 238 -32.66 -4.15 -1.42
C GLN A 238 -31.35 -3.87 -2.18
N ASN A 239 -30.42 -3.11 -1.63
CA ASN A 239 -29.17 -2.80 -2.33
C ASN A 239 -28.27 -4.06 -2.38
N PRO A 240 -27.86 -4.54 -3.57
CA PRO A 240 -27.14 -5.80 -3.71
C PRO A 240 -25.77 -5.79 -3.02
N VAL A 241 -25.05 -4.66 -3.03
CA VAL A 241 -23.75 -4.52 -2.34
C VAL A 241 -23.94 -4.53 -0.83
N ALA A 242 -25.00 -3.88 -0.33
CA ALA A 242 -25.31 -3.86 1.10
C ALA A 242 -25.69 -5.25 1.61
N ARG A 243 -26.55 -5.98 0.88
CA ARG A 243 -26.98 -7.34 1.23
C ARG A 243 -25.78 -8.26 1.29
N TYR A 244 -24.94 -8.20 0.27
CA TYR A 244 -23.72 -8.96 0.25
C TYR A 244 -22.80 -8.65 1.45
N LEU A 245 -22.58 -7.37 1.75
CA LEU A 245 -21.79 -7.01 2.93
C LEU A 245 -22.37 -7.58 4.22
N ALA A 246 -23.70 -7.50 4.39
CA ALA A 246 -24.37 -8.04 5.57
C ALA A 246 -24.21 -9.56 5.68
N ASP A 247 -24.22 -10.27 4.53
CA ASP A 247 -24.04 -11.72 4.47
C ASP A 247 -22.59 -12.14 4.77
N ILE A 248 -21.59 -11.40 4.25
CA ILE A 248 -20.17 -11.77 4.39
C ILE A 248 -19.55 -11.35 5.71
N CYS A 249 -19.88 -10.15 6.24
CA CYS A 249 -19.21 -9.58 7.41
C CYS A 249 -19.18 -10.52 8.63
N PRO A 250 -20.22 -11.30 8.95
CA PRO A 250 -20.19 -12.26 10.06
C PRO A 250 -19.16 -13.40 9.89
N SER A 251 -18.80 -13.73 8.64
CA SER A 251 -17.78 -14.73 8.32
C SER A 251 -16.38 -14.11 8.24
N ILE A 252 -16.28 -12.77 8.25
CA ILE A 252 -14.99 -12.10 8.25
C ILE A 252 -14.38 -12.17 9.65
N PRO A 253 -13.10 -12.53 9.75
CA PRO A 253 -12.35 -12.62 10.99
C PRO A 253 -12.21 -11.28 11.68
N ASP A 254 -12.23 -11.34 13.01
CA ASP A 254 -12.17 -10.16 13.86
C ASP A 254 -10.98 -9.24 13.55
N PRO A 255 -9.73 -9.73 13.40
CA PRO A 255 -8.59 -8.87 13.10
C PRO A 255 -8.72 -8.16 11.74
N ASP A 256 -9.09 -8.90 10.69
CA ASP A 256 -9.20 -8.36 9.33
C ASP A 256 -10.34 -7.32 9.23
N LEU A 257 -11.51 -7.64 9.80
CA LEU A 257 -12.62 -6.69 9.83
C LEU A 257 -12.26 -5.42 10.62
N THR A 258 -11.56 -5.57 11.74
CA THR A 258 -11.09 -4.45 12.57
C THR A 258 -10.18 -3.53 11.77
N LEU A 259 -9.16 -4.09 11.11
CA LEU A 259 -8.25 -3.35 10.25
C LEU A 259 -9.01 -2.62 9.14
N ALA A 260 -9.91 -3.32 8.44
CA ALA A 260 -10.67 -2.76 7.33
C ALA A 260 -11.59 -1.59 7.71
N VAL A 261 -12.23 -1.68 8.87
CA VAL A 261 -13.05 -0.59 9.43
C VAL A 261 -12.16 0.59 9.80
N MET A 262 -11.02 0.35 10.45
CA MET A 262 -10.04 1.39 10.77
C MET A 262 -9.55 2.13 9.50
N GLU A 263 -9.21 1.40 8.44
CA GLU A 263 -8.77 2.01 7.18
C GLU A 263 -9.87 2.79 6.49
N THR A 264 -11.08 2.24 6.44
CA THR A 264 -12.25 2.92 5.88
C THR A 264 -12.47 4.24 6.61
N ARG A 265 -12.34 4.24 7.94
CA ARG A 265 -12.44 5.43 8.78
C ARG A 265 -11.35 6.45 8.49
N VAL A 266 -10.11 6.05 8.22
CA VAL A 266 -9.03 6.99 7.85
C VAL A 266 -9.24 7.55 6.44
N MET A 267 -9.43 6.67 5.46
CA MET A 267 -9.43 7.03 4.04
C MET A 267 -10.70 7.73 3.58
N ARG A 268 -11.82 7.51 4.27
CA ARG A 268 -13.15 8.04 3.92
C ARG A 268 -13.72 9.00 4.95
N ARG A 269 -12.95 9.45 5.94
CA ARG A 269 -13.42 10.37 7.00
C ARG A 269 -14.19 11.57 6.45
N SER A 270 -13.68 12.24 5.41
CA SER A 270 -14.33 13.43 4.83
C SER A 270 -15.70 13.17 4.19
N LYS A 271 -16.04 11.90 3.97
CA LYS A 271 -17.32 11.45 3.40
C LYS A 271 -18.17 10.69 4.42
N MET A 272 -17.74 10.64 5.68
CA MET A 272 -18.38 9.89 6.76
C MET A 272 -18.98 10.87 7.77
N SER A 273 -20.23 10.64 8.15
CA SER A 273 -20.96 11.47 9.11
C SER A 273 -20.30 11.46 10.50
N ALA A 274 -20.64 12.44 11.34
CA ALA A 274 -20.17 12.46 12.73
C ALA A 274 -20.64 11.22 13.49
N GLU A 275 -21.91 10.84 13.32
CA GLU A 275 -22.52 9.67 13.93
C GLU A 275 -21.79 8.37 13.55
N SER A 276 -21.52 8.14 12.27
CA SER A 276 -20.79 6.95 11.82
C SER A 276 -19.36 6.90 12.40
N VAL A 277 -18.75 8.05 12.64
CA VAL A 277 -17.44 8.09 13.28
C VAL A 277 -17.51 7.74 14.75
N GLU A 278 -18.47 8.27 15.47
CA GLU A 278 -18.71 7.87 16.87
C GLU A 278 -18.98 6.38 16.96
N LYS A 279 -19.76 5.82 16.03
CA LYS A 279 -20.01 4.37 15.94
C LYS A 279 -18.75 3.57 15.70
N VAL A 280 -17.89 3.97 14.76
CA VAL A 280 -16.60 3.30 14.56
C VAL A 280 -15.74 3.39 15.83
N GLU A 281 -15.69 4.55 16.49
CA GLU A 281 -14.90 4.72 17.70
C GLU A 281 -15.40 3.85 18.86
N ALA A 282 -16.73 3.75 19.04
CA ALA A 282 -17.34 2.86 20.02
C ALA A 282 -17.07 1.38 19.67
N TRP A 283 -17.29 0.99 18.42
CA TRP A 283 -17.09 -0.38 17.95
C TRP A 283 -15.63 -0.86 18.10
N LEU A 284 -14.65 0.03 17.92
CA LEU A 284 -13.23 -0.30 18.11
C LEU A 284 -12.81 -0.39 19.59
N GLY A 285 -13.44 0.38 20.48
CA GLY A 285 -13.07 0.42 21.90
C GLY A 285 -13.24 -0.92 22.61
N GLU A 286 -14.08 -1.80 22.09
CA GLU A 286 -14.43 -3.09 22.69
C GLU A 286 -13.63 -4.27 22.11
N ARG A 287 -12.74 -4.03 21.14
CA ARG A 287 -12.13 -5.10 20.33
C ARG A 287 -10.66 -5.36 20.68
N PRO A 288 -10.27 -6.65 20.81
CA PRO A 288 -8.93 -7.03 21.28
C PRO A 288 -7.80 -6.59 20.32
N HIS A 289 -8.06 -6.55 19.02
CA HIS A 289 -7.04 -6.25 18.00
C HIS A 289 -6.88 -4.76 17.68
N THR A 290 -7.62 -3.87 18.32
CA THR A 290 -7.54 -2.42 18.04
C THR A 290 -6.15 -1.87 18.34
N VAL A 291 -5.51 -2.34 19.41
CA VAL A 291 -4.15 -1.92 19.80
C VAL A 291 -3.11 -2.41 18.80
N ASP A 292 -3.17 -3.69 18.40
CA ASP A 292 -2.26 -4.26 17.40
C ASP A 292 -2.32 -3.49 16.08
N HIS A 293 -3.54 -3.17 15.61
CA HIS A 293 -3.73 -2.39 14.40
C HIS A 293 -3.35 -0.90 14.55
N ALA A 294 -3.43 -0.34 15.77
CA ALA A 294 -2.93 1.00 16.03
C ALA A 294 -1.40 1.05 15.91
N LEU A 295 -0.68 0.03 16.39
CA LEU A 295 0.76 -0.13 16.17
C LEU A 295 1.07 -0.31 14.68
N TYR A 296 0.28 -1.11 13.95
CA TYR A 296 0.39 -1.22 12.50
C TYR A 296 0.22 0.13 11.77
N PHE A 297 -0.73 0.98 12.22
CA PHE A 297 -0.92 2.31 11.64
C PHE A 297 0.25 3.25 11.93
N ILE A 298 0.89 3.09 13.09
CA ILE A 298 2.08 3.86 13.45
C ILE A 298 3.28 3.40 12.62
N GLU A 299 3.53 2.09 12.57
CA GLU A 299 4.68 1.51 11.86
C GLU A 299 4.57 1.72 10.35
N TYR A 300 3.39 1.47 9.76
CA TYR A 300 3.25 1.42 8.31
C TYR A 300 2.38 2.53 7.73
N GLY A 301 1.66 3.33 8.54
CA GLY A 301 0.64 4.26 8.02
C GLY A 301 1.20 5.29 7.03
N GLN A 302 2.38 5.83 7.30
CA GLN A 302 3.05 6.77 6.38
C GLN A 302 3.40 6.15 5.02
N TRP A 303 3.58 4.84 4.99
CA TRP A 303 3.95 4.07 3.83
C TRP A 303 2.71 3.54 3.08
N ILE A 304 1.76 2.92 3.79
CA ILE A 304 0.53 2.32 3.24
C ILE A 304 -0.40 3.40 2.67
N PHE A 305 -0.60 4.50 3.40
CA PHE A 305 -1.59 5.50 3.00
C PHE A 305 -1.02 6.67 2.19
N HIS A 306 0.26 6.56 1.82
CA HIS A 306 1.05 7.59 1.15
C HIS A 306 0.96 8.97 1.86
N ALA A 307 1.43 10.02 1.20
CA ALA A 307 1.38 11.39 1.72
C ALA A 307 -0.04 11.90 2.01
N ARG A 308 -1.09 11.25 1.49
CA ARG A 308 -2.47 11.75 1.63
C ARG A 308 -3.08 11.44 3.00
N TYR A 309 -2.92 10.23 3.53
CA TYR A 309 -3.53 9.88 4.82
C TYR A 309 -2.55 9.30 5.83
N GLY A 310 -1.26 9.18 5.50
CA GLY A 310 -0.28 8.57 6.38
C GLY A 310 -0.12 9.29 7.71
N GLU A 311 -0.08 10.62 7.69
CA GLU A 311 -0.05 11.41 8.92
C GLU A 311 -1.32 11.23 9.77
N THR A 312 -2.49 11.26 9.13
CA THR A 312 -3.77 11.02 9.80
C THR A 312 -3.83 9.61 10.41
N ALA A 313 -3.32 8.60 9.72
CA ALA A 313 -3.28 7.23 10.19
C ALA A 313 -2.39 7.08 11.43
N VAL A 314 -1.17 7.62 11.39
CA VAL A 314 -0.24 7.60 12.53
C VAL A 314 -0.81 8.36 13.71
N ASP A 315 -1.36 9.56 13.49
CA ASP A 315 -1.93 10.37 14.55
C ASP A 315 -3.10 9.67 15.25
N TRP A 316 -3.96 9.02 14.46
CA TRP A 316 -5.08 8.29 15.02
C TRP A 316 -4.66 6.98 15.70
N GLY A 317 -3.67 6.26 15.15
CA GLY A 317 -3.05 5.12 15.82
C GLY A 317 -2.49 5.51 17.19
N ALA A 318 -1.75 6.62 17.27
CA ALA A 318 -1.25 7.13 18.55
C ALA A 318 -2.38 7.50 19.53
N GLN A 319 -3.49 8.09 19.05
CA GLN A 319 -4.65 8.36 19.89
C GLN A 319 -5.28 7.06 20.42
N LEU A 320 -5.40 6.02 19.60
CA LEU A 320 -5.92 4.72 20.01
C LEU A 320 -5.04 4.07 21.09
N LEU A 321 -3.71 4.12 20.92
CA LEU A 321 -2.78 3.67 21.95
C LEU A 321 -2.96 4.43 23.26
N GLY A 322 -3.05 5.77 23.21
CA GLY A 322 -3.27 6.59 24.40
C GLY A 322 -4.57 6.29 25.13
N ARG A 323 -5.64 5.94 24.39
CA ARG A 323 -6.94 5.54 24.97
C ARG A 323 -6.93 4.14 25.60
N SER A 324 -6.03 3.26 25.15
CA SER A 324 -5.95 1.89 25.68
C SER A 324 -5.52 1.83 27.15
N GLY A 325 -4.84 2.88 27.65
CA GLY A 325 -4.29 2.92 29.01
C GLY A 325 -3.13 1.93 29.26
N GLN A 326 -2.71 1.17 28.25
CA GLN A 326 -1.59 0.25 28.31
C GLN A 326 -0.27 0.96 27.99
N ASP A 327 0.84 0.41 28.50
CA ASP A 327 2.18 0.88 28.17
C ASP A 327 2.65 0.29 26.85
N HIS A 328 2.95 1.16 25.87
CA HIS A 328 3.37 0.79 24.52
C HIS A 328 4.80 1.24 24.19
N TYR A 329 5.56 1.69 25.19
CA TYR A 329 6.89 2.27 24.94
C TYR A 329 7.84 1.28 24.25
N GLU A 330 7.93 0.03 24.72
CA GLU A 330 8.80 -0.97 24.10
C GLU A 330 8.44 -1.25 22.64
N ALA A 331 7.13 -1.30 22.33
CA ALA A 331 6.67 -1.48 20.97
C ALA A 331 7.04 -0.28 20.07
N LEU A 332 6.92 0.95 20.58
CA LEU A 332 7.32 2.16 19.86
C LEU A 332 8.83 2.26 19.71
N GLU A 333 9.59 1.92 20.74
CA GLU A 333 11.05 1.86 20.72
C GLU A 333 11.54 0.88 19.65
N ARG A 334 10.97 -0.31 19.57
CA ARG A 334 11.24 -1.27 18.49
C ARG A 334 11.03 -0.64 17.11
N ILE A 335 9.93 0.08 16.90
CA ILE A 335 9.61 0.71 15.61
C ILE A 335 10.59 1.86 15.30
N THR A 336 11.11 2.59 16.29
CA THR A 336 12.17 3.60 16.06
C THR A 336 13.48 2.98 15.54
N GLY A 337 13.71 1.69 15.80
CA GLY A 337 14.82 0.91 15.23
C GLY A 337 14.55 0.32 13.84
N ALA A 338 13.38 0.55 13.25
CA ALA A 338 13.05 0.00 11.93
C ALA A 338 14.04 0.47 10.84
N VAL A 339 14.37 -0.43 9.92
CA VAL A 339 15.29 -0.14 8.79
C VAL A 339 14.78 1.02 7.95
N HIS A 340 13.46 1.06 7.71
CA HIS A 340 12.88 2.04 6.81
C HIS A 340 12.59 3.40 7.50
N PRO A 341 13.08 4.54 6.98
CA PRO A 341 12.91 5.86 7.60
C PRO A 341 11.45 6.25 7.86
N MET A 342 10.53 5.92 6.96
CA MET A 342 9.11 6.25 7.12
C MET A 342 8.46 5.52 8.32
N MET A 343 8.93 4.31 8.64
CA MET A 343 8.42 3.54 9.78
C MET A 343 8.89 4.18 11.09
N ARG A 344 10.18 4.52 11.17
CA ARG A 344 10.75 5.27 12.30
C ARG A 344 10.00 6.59 12.52
N MET A 345 9.69 7.31 11.44
CA MET A 345 9.00 8.60 11.52
C MET A 345 7.60 8.47 12.13
N GLY A 346 6.91 7.36 11.85
CA GLY A 346 5.63 7.04 12.48
C GLY A 346 5.74 6.91 13.99
N ALA A 347 6.72 6.15 14.48
CA ALA A 347 7.00 6.03 15.91
C ALA A 347 7.42 7.34 16.57
N ILE A 348 8.31 8.12 15.93
CA ILE A 348 8.70 9.47 16.39
C ILE A 348 7.48 10.37 16.57
N GLN A 349 6.57 10.36 15.60
CA GLN A 349 5.34 11.14 15.66
C GLN A 349 4.40 10.63 16.78
N ALA A 350 4.29 9.31 16.94
CA ALA A 350 3.48 8.69 17.99
C ALA A 350 4.01 9.02 19.40
N LEU A 351 5.32 8.95 19.64
CA LEU A 351 5.95 9.32 20.91
C LEU A 351 5.61 10.76 21.32
N GLY A 352 5.73 11.71 20.37
CA GLY A 352 5.33 13.10 20.62
C GLY A 352 3.83 13.27 20.86
N ARG A 353 2.97 12.53 20.14
CA ARG A 353 1.51 12.57 20.35
C ARG A 353 1.10 12.03 21.72
N LEU A 354 1.74 10.97 22.17
CA LEU A 354 1.55 10.36 23.48
C LEU A 354 2.20 11.16 24.61
N ARG A 355 3.08 12.10 24.27
CA ARG A 355 3.88 12.91 25.21
C ARG A 355 4.76 12.06 26.12
N ASP A 356 5.25 10.93 25.61
CA ASP A 356 6.05 9.99 26.39
C ASP A 356 7.49 10.50 26.56
N VAL A 357 7.82 10.93 27.77
CA VAL A 357 9.13 11.49 28.13
C VAL A 357 10.28 10.47 28.00
N ARG A 358 9.99 9.17 28.04
CA ARG A 358 11.00 8.13 27.84
C ARG A 358 11.57 8.16 26.41
N GLY A 359 10.76 8.63 25.45
CA GLY A 359 11.16 8.75 24.05
C GLY A 359 12.12 9.89 23.75
N ILE A 360 12.51 10.73 24.72
CA ILE A 360 13.38 11.90 24.45
C ILE A 360 14.74 11.46 23.91
N ASP A 361 15.33 10.36 24.40
CA ASP A 361 16.60 9.82 23.86
C ASP A 361 16.45 9.37 22.42
N LEU A 362 15.37 8.66 22.11
CA LEU A 362 15.06 8.21 20.74
C LEU A 362 14.83 9.40 19.80
N LEU A 363 14.16 10.44 20.28
CA LEU A 363 13.94 11.69 19.54
C LEU A 363 15.27 12.42 19.30
N GLU A 364 16.12 12.55 20.31
CA GLU A 364 17.44 13.16 20.17
C GLU A 364 18.29 12.44 19.11
N GLN A 365 18.35 11.11 19.19
CA GLN A 365 19.04 10.27 18.18
C GLN A 365 18.44 10.46 16.79
N ALA A 366 17.11 10.56 16.67
CA ALA A 366 16.43 10.78 15.39
C ALA A 366 16.68 12.18 14.78
N MET A 367 17.23 13.16 15.54
CA MET A 367 17.69 14.43 14.98
C MET A 367 19.00 14.28 14.19
N ASP A 368 19.81 13.26 14.49
CA ASP A 368 21.06 12.98 13.78
C ASP A 368 20.78 12.29 12.43
N THR A 369 20.11 13.03 11.57
CA THR A 369 19.75 12.57 10.24
C THR A 369 19.84 13.70 9.24
N ARG A 370 20.27 13.36 8.02
CA ARG A 370 20.24 14.31 6.91
C ARG A 370 18.80 14.57 6.45
N TRP A 371 17.87 13.68 6.76
CA TRP A 371 16.48 13.79 6.35
C TRP A 371 15.77 14.96 7.05
N LYS A 372 15.56 16.05 6.30
CA LYS A 372 14.92 17.26 6.83
C LYS A 372 13.54 16.98 7.41
N ARG A 373 12.74 16.12 6.77
CA ARG A 373 11.38 15.81 7.23
C ARG A 373 11.40 15.08 8.57
N MET A 374 12.35 14.16 8.78
CA MET A 374 12.52 13.53 10.10
C MET A 374 12.89 14.56 11.16
N ARG A 375 13.90 15.42 10.91
CA ARG A 375 14.28 16.46 11.89
C ARG A 375 13.11 17.38 12.24
N GLU A 376 12.32 17.80 11.25
CA GLU A 376 11.10 18.58 11.47
C GLU A 376 10.09 17.83 12.35
N ARG A 377 9.85 16.54 12.08
CA ARG A 377 8.94 15.70 12.87
C ARG A 377 9.41 15.49 14.29
N VAL A 378 10.71 15.32 14.48
CA VAL A 378 11.32 15.24 15.80
C VAL A 378 11.11 16.53 16.58
N VAL A 379 11.35 17.70 15.98
CA VAL A 379 11.13 19.00 16.64
C VAL A 379 9.65 19.19 17.01
N GLN A 380 8.73 18.83 16.12
CA GLN A 380 7.30 18.85 16.41
C GLN A 380 6.92 17.87 17.53
N ALA A 381 7.53 16.69 17.58
CA ALA A 381 7.29 15.70 18.63
C ALA A 381 7.83 16.16 19.99
N LEU A 382 9.06 16.69 20.02
CA LEU A 382 9.67 17.29 21.22
C LEU A 382 8.84 18.46 21.74
N GLY A 383 8.33 19.33 20.86
CA GLY A 383 7.45 20.44 21.24
C GLY A 383 6.12 20.03 21.88
N ARG A 384 5.69 18.76 21.71
CA ARG A 384 4.50 18.21 22.38
C ARG A 384 4.82 17.63 23.76
N ILE A 385 6.08 17.32 24.04
CA ILE A 385 6.51 16.75 25.31
C ILE A 385 6.76 17.90 26.30
N PRO A 386 6.02 17.97 27.42
CA PRO A 386 6.07 19.12 28.31
C PRO A 386 7.39 19.14 29.12
N PHE A 387 8.08 20.28 29.06
CA PHE A 387 9.22 20.67 29.91
C PHE A 387 10.50 19.80 29.83
N GLY A 388 11.54 20.24 30.55
CA GLY A 388 12.78 19.50 30.73
C GLY A 388 13.70 19.47 29.51
N ARG A 389 14.36 18.32 29.28
CA ARG A 389 15.35 18.14 28.21
C ARG A 389 14.76 18.40 26.81
N ALA A 390 13.47 18.12 26.61
CA ALA A 390 12.80 18.35 25.33
C ALA A 390 12.90 19.82 24.86
N VAL A 391 12.69 20.79 25.77
CA VAL A 391 12.82 22.23 25.48
C VAL A 391 14.25 22.58 25.07
N GLY A 392 15.25 21.97 25.72
CA GLY A 392 16.65 22.14 25.35
C GLY A 392 16.93 21.70 23.92
N LEU A 393 16.43 20.54 23.53
CA LEU A 393 16.57 20.00 22.17
C LEU A 393 15.83 20.85 21.13
N VAL A 394 14.63 21.35 21.44
CA VAL A 394 13.91 22.30 20.56
C VAL A 394 14.69 23.60 20.38
N ARG A 395 15.31 24.14 21.45
CA ARG A 395 16.18 25.32 21.34
C ARG A 395 17.40 25.08 20.45
N THR A 396 17.98 23.89 20.48
CA THR A 396 19.07 23.52 19.56
C THR A 396 18.61 23.59 18.10
N ALA A 397 17.36 23.21 17.81
CA ALA A 397 16.79 23.26 16.47
C ALA A 397 16.53 24.68 15.92
N LEU A 398 16.58 25.73 16.76
CA LEU A 398 16.61 27.13 16.31
C LEU A 398 17.87 27.45 15.48
N ASN A 399 18.92 26.64 15.60
CA ASN A 399 20.14 26.76 14.82
C ASN A 399 20.20 25.75 13.66
N ASP A 400 19.10 25.05 13.34
CA ASP A 400 19.09 24.12 12.21
C ASP A 400 19.33 24.86 10.88
N ARG A 401 20.10 24.22 9.99
CA ARG A 401 20.39 24.70 8.63
C ARG A 401 19.13 25.01 7.81
N SER A 402 18.00 24.36 8.10
CA SER A 402 16.74 24.56 7.40
C SER A 402 15.85 25.60 8.08
N GLY A 403 15.45 26.63 7.34
CA GLY A 403 14.51 27.64 7.84
C GLY A 403 13.14 27.09 8.26
N GLN A 404 12.69 25.98 7.66
CA GLN A 404 11.43 25.33 8.08
C GLN A 404 11.55 24.67 9.46
N ILE A 405 12.72 24.11 9.78
CA ILE A 405 12.97 23.50 11.10
C ILE A 405 13.09 24.59 12.16
N ARG A 406 13.78 25.70 11.85
CA ARG A 406 13.83 26.86 12.75
C ARG A 406 12.44 27.38 13.08
N LYS A 407 11.58 27.53 12.07
CA LYS A 407 10.18 27.93 12.27
C LYS A 407 9.39 26.90 13.09
N ALA A 408 9.59 25.61 12.85
CA ALA A 408 8.95 24.56 13.65
C ALA A 408 9.41 24.60 15.12
N ALA A 409 10.69 24.94 15.36
CA ALA A 409 11.24 25.10 16.70
C ALA A 409 10.68 26.35 17.41
N GLU A 410 10.58 27.48 16.71
CA GLU A 410 9.90 28.69 17.21
C GLU A 410 8.46 28.37 17.63
N GLN A 411 7.70 27.74 16.72
CA GLN A 411 6.32 27.32 16.99
C GLN A 411 6.24 26.36 18.18
N ALA A 412 7.11 25.36 18.26
CA ALA A 412 7.15 24.42 19.36
C ALA A 412 7.37 25.14 20.71
N LEU A 413 8.25 26.14 20.77
CA LEU A 413 8.53 26.92 21.98
C LEU A 413 7.41 27.90 22.35
N GLU A 414 6.53 28.27 21.43
CA GLU A 414 5.37 29.12 21.73
C GLU A 414 4.24 28.33 22.44
N VAL A 415 4.13 27.02 22.18
CA VAL A 415 3.07 26.15 22.75
C VAL A 415 3.54 25.20 23.85
N SER A 416 4.84 25.22 24.20
CA SER A 416 5.42 24.44 25.32
C SER A 416 5.71 25.33 26.53
#